data_AF-A0A9E4CF95-F1
#
_entry.id   AF-A0A9E4CF95-F1
#
_cell.length_a   1.000
_cell.length_b   1.000
_cell.length_c   1.000
_cell.angle_alpha   90.00
_cell.angle_beta   90.00
_cell.angle_gamma   90.00
#
_symmetry.space_group_name_H-M   'P 1'
#
loop_
_entity.id
_entity.type
_entity.pdbx_description
1 polymer ?
#
loop_
_entity_poly.entity_id
_entity_poly.type
_entity_poly.pdbx_seq_one_letter_code
_entity_poly.pdbx_strand_id
1 'polypeptide(L)'
;MDLIGWKTQVAERLRASTGWLRDAAPSMAYGALATCSILPLVAAVKGGDWGAYGTLAQLVGDVGVSLIAGRVEQWHQGSLDEMTADLDEVAADSEEWRTVLDTILAELETPKLAQAVLSEADWDRLARLLARDVERLGSRIEGDWVSGDKVSGDKVGGDKIEGDNVGRDKYSFGDVQGGVHVYPPMDERPAEPLSVHYFQRLRTHCHALPLTAMGGEATAAEDVTLDKVYIDLDTTTRVRLTDTEKADLQKENPSRSVREDAERVVTAREAAQQTRRLVLLGHPGGGKSTFVRQLLAERAAAWAEVAENPQRQPGLFPLLTVLRDLTPRLQELALNGLTRSQQEERLVECLLAQWQTDLQRFHGADQAATL
;
A
#
# COMPACT_ATOMS: atom_id res chain seq x y z
N MET A 1 -9.71 -9.11 -24.19
CA MET A 1 -9.51 -9.43 -22.76
C MET A 1 -9.33 -8.11 -22.03
N ASP A 2 -9.98 -7.87 -20.90
CA ASP A 2 -9.77 -6.67 -20.06
C ASP A 2 -8.81 -6.97 -18.88
N LEU A 3 -8.37 -5.94 -18.15
CA LEU A 3 -7.37 -6.09 -17.07
C LEU A 3 -7.86 -6.98 -15.92
N ILE A 4 -9.16 -6.89 -15.57
CA ILE A 4 -9.78 -7.70 -14.51
C ILE A 4 -9.84 -9.16 -14.93
N GLY A 5 -10.25 -9.44 -16.17
CA GLY A 5 -10.24 -10.77 -16.75
C GLY A 5 -8.83 -11.35 -16.83
N TRP A 6 -7.82 -10.53 -17.11
CA TRP A 6 -6.43 -10.94 -17.12
C TRP A 6 -5.94 -11.35 -15.72
N LYS A 7 -6.12 -10.50 -14.69
CA LYS A 7 -5.76 -10.83 -13.29
C LYS A 7 -6.43 -12.14 -12.83
N THR A 8 -7.68 -12.34 -13.20
CA THR A 8 -8.43 -13.57 -12.88
C THR A 8 -7.78 -14.80 -13.49
N GLN A 9 -7.43 -14.75 -14.78
CA GLN A 9 -6.75 -15.85 -15.47
C GLN A 9 -5.35 -16.11 -14.92
N VAL A 10 -4.60 -15.08 -14.53
CA VAL A 10 -3.30 -15.24 -13.84
C VAL A 10 -3.47 -16.00 -12.53
N ALA A 11 -4.45 -15.62 -11.70
CA ALA A 11 -4.71 -16.29 -10.43
C ALA A 11 -5.11 -17.77 -10.63
N GLU A 12 -5.93 -18.08 -11.63
CA GLU A 12 -6.28 -19.46 -11.98
C GLU A 12 -5.08 -20.26 -12.45
N ARG A 13 -4.20 -19.66 -13.26
CA ARG A 13 -2.96 -20.29 -13.71
C ARG A 13 -2.00 -20.56 -12.58
N LEU A 14 -1.79 -19.61 -11.69
CA LEU A 14 -0.96 -19.80 -10.49
C LEU A 14 -1.50 -20.97 -9.64
N ARG A 15 -2.83 -21.13 -9.51
CA ARG A 15 -3.43 -22.28 -8.81
C ARG A 15 -3.16 -23.60 -9.51
N ALA A 16 -3.29 -23.61 -10.83
CA ALA A 16 -3.05 -24.80 -11.64
C ALA A 16 -1.57 -25.20 -11.70
N SER A 17 -0.67 -24.24 -11.55
CA SER A 17 0.79 -24.42 -11.72
C SER A 17 1.57 -24.42 -10.41
N THR A 18 0.92 -24.57 -9.25
CA THR A 18 1.59 -24.57 -7.93
C THR A 18 2.72 -25.59 -7.82
N GLY A 19 2.52 -26.81 -8.33
CA GLY A 19 3.56 -27.85 -8.36
C GLY A 19 4.75 -27.46 -9.25
N TRP A 20 4.47 -26.88 -10.42
CA TRP A 20 5.51 -26.39 -11.33
C TRP A 20 6.31 -25.23 -10.74
N LEU A 21 5.64 -24.27 -10.08
CA LEU A 21 6.30 -23.15 -9.37
C LEU A 21 7.18 -23.64 -8.21
N ARG A 22 6.74 -24.69 -7.50
CA ARG A 22 7.54 -25.32 -6.45
C ARG A 22 8.81 -25.96 -7.01
N ASP A 23 8.71 -26.58 -8.18
CA ASP A 23 9.81 -27.30 -8.82
C ASP A 23 10.68 -26.37 -9.70
N ALA A 24 10.29 -25.09 -9.84
CA ALA A 24 11.02 -24.07 -10.57
C ALA A 24 12.49 -23.99 -10.11
N ALA A 25 13.36 -23.85 -11.10
CA ALA A 25 14.80 -23.77 -10.87
C ALA A 25 15.12 -22.55 -10.00
N PRO A 26 16.16 -22.63 -9.14
CA PRO A 26 16.46 -21.56 -8.20
C PRO A 26 16.64 -20.18 -8.85
N SER A 27 17.15 -20.09 -10.08
CA SER A 27 17.45 -18.82 -10.77
C SER A 27 16.37 -18.36 -11.74
N MET A 28 15.16 -18.94 -11.66
CA MET A 28 14.07 -18.74 -12.61
C MET A 28 12.76 -18.34 -11.94
N ALA A 29 12.79 -17.85 -10.71
CA ALA A 29 11.58 -17.44 -10.01
C ALA A 29 10.95 -16.20 -10.66
N TYR A 30 11.78 -15.28 -11.16
CA TYR A 30 11.33 -14.11 -11.91
C TYR A 30 10.65 -14.53 -13.23
N GLY A 31 11.34 -15.28 -14.09
CA GLY A 31 10.78 -15.81 -15.33
C GLY A 31 9.54 -16.68 -15.14
N ALA A 32 9.47 -17.45 -14.05
CA ALA A 32 8.31 -18.30 -13.78
C ALA A 32 7.04 -17.49 -13.43
N LEU A 33 7.19 -16.41 -12.67
CA LEU A 33 6.10 -15.48 -12.40
C LEU A 33 5.71 -14.72 -13.67
N ALA A 34 6.69 -14.21 -14.43
CA ALA A 34 6.45 -13.53 -15.71
C ALA A 34 5.71 -14.43 -16.71
N THR A 35 6.07 -15.71 -16.76
CA THR A 35 5.39 -16.74 -17.56
C THR A 35 3.92 -16.85 -17.15
N CYS A 36 3.65 -16.97 -15.85
CA CYS A 36 2.27 -17.04 -15.35
C CYS A 36 1.46 -15.77 -15.66
N SER A 37 2.11 -14.61 -15.71
CA SER A 37 1.50 -13.34 -16.08
C SER A 37 1.17 -13.24 -17.56
N ILE A 38 2.07 -13.68 -18.45
CA ILE A 38 1.96 -13.46 -19.90
C ILE A 38 1.16 -14.56 -20.60
N LEU A 39 1.12 -15.77 -20.06
CA LEU A 39 0.46 -16.90 -20.71
C LEU A 39 -1.04 -16.68 -21.04
N PRO A 40 -1.86 -16.01 -20.20
CA PRO A 40 -3.24 -15.66 -20.57
C PRO A 40 -3.33 -14.76 -21.81
N LEU A 41 -2.42 -13.80 -21.95
CA LEU A 41 -2.32 -12.93 -23.11
C LEU A 41 -2.00 -13.74 -24.36
N VAL A 42 -1.00 -14.62 -24.29
CA VAL A 42 -0.61 -15.52 -25.40
C VAL A 42 -1.80 -16.36 -25.85
N ALA A 43 -2.56 -16.92 -24.90
CA ALA A 43 -3.75 -17.71 -25.18
C ALA A 43 -4.87 -16.89 -25.86
N ALA A 44 -5.12 -15.66 -25.40
CA ALA A 44 -6.17 -14.80 -25.98
C ALA A 44 -5.83 -14.33 -27.41
N VAL A 45 -4.60 -13.89 -27.65
CA VAL A 45 -4.14 -13.49 -28.99
C VAL A 45 -4.30 -14.66 -29.97
N LYS A 46 -3.95 -15.87 -29.56
CA LYS A 46 -4.11 -17.09 -30.37
C LYS A 46 -5.56 -17.51 -30.57
N GLY A 47 -6.42 -17.24 -29.59
CA GLY A 47 -7.87 -17.39 -29.70
C GLY A 47 -8.55 -16.38 -30.64
N GLY A 48 -7.79 -15.46 -31.24
CA GLY A 48 -8.31 -14.40 -32.12
C GLY A 48 -8.76 -13.14 -31.39
N ASP A 49 -8.55 -13.05 -30.07
CA ASP A 49 -8.83 -11.86 -29.27
C ASP A 49 -7.65 -10.90 -29.31
N TRP A 50 -7.49 -10.23 -30.46
CA TRP A 50 -6.49 -9.18 -30.66
C TRP A 50 -6.69 -7.97 -29.74
N GLY A 51 -7.87 -7.83 -29.13
CA GLY A 51 -8.14 -6.81 -28.11
C GLY A 51 -7.27 -6.95 -26.87
N ALA A 52 -6.70 -8.14 -26.62
CA ALA A 52 -5.74 -8.35 -25.55
C ALA A 52 -4.44 -7.53 -25.73
N TYR A 53 -4.01 -7.26 -26.97
CA TYR A 53 -2.92 -6.32 -27.22
C TYR A 53 -3.28 -4.87 -26.86
N GLY A 54 -4.56 -4.50 -26.95
CA GLY A 54 -5.03 -3.19 -26.50
C GLY A 54 -4.88 -3.02 -24.99
N THR A 55 -5.19 -4.06 -24.21
CA THR A 55 -4.96 -4.04 -22.75
C THR A 55 -3.48 -4.09 -22.41
N LEU A 56 -2.67 -4.84 -23.15
CA LEU A 56 -1.21 -4.77 -23.00
C LEU A 56 -0.68 -3.35 -23.30
N ALA A 57 -1.18 -2.70 -24.35
CA ALA A 57 -0.77 -1.34 -24.72
C ALA A 57 -1.04 -0.31 -23.62
N GLN A 58 -2.16 -0.47 -22.89
CA GLN A 58 -2.48 0.38 -21.74
C GLN A 58 -1.47 0.23 -20.59
N LEU A 59 -0.83 -0.95 -20.44
CA LEU A 59 0.13 -1.21 -19.38
C LEU A 59 1.53 -0.77 -19.75
N VAL A 60 2.00 -1.10 -20.97
CA VAL A 60 3.43 -0.99 -21.32
C VAL A 60 3.70 -0.13 -22.56
N GLY A 61 2.66 0.51 -23.11
CA GLY A 61 2.74 1.33 -24.32
C GLY A 61 3.09 0.52 -25.57
N ASP A 62 3.20 1.23 -26.70
CA ASP A 62 3.41 0.61 -28.03
C ASP A 62 4.75 -0.14 -28.13
N VAL A 63 5.78 0.35 -27.44
CA VAL A 63 7.11 -0.28 -27.42
C VAL A 63 7.06 -1.64 -26.71
N GLY A 64 6.42 -1.71 -25.54
CA GLY A 64 6.27 -2.98 -24.81
C GLY A 64 5.38 -3.98 -25.54
N VAL A 65 4.34 -3.50 -26.25
CA VAL A 65 3.50 -4.36 -27.11
C VAL A 65 4.32 -4.98 -28.23
N SER A 66 5.18 -4.20 -28.89
CA SER A 66 6.05 -4.70 -29.97
C SER A 66 7.00 -5.80 -29.49
N LEU A 67 7.61 -5.59 -28.31
CA LEU A 67 8.51 -6.57 -27.70
C LEU A 67 7.80 -7.91 -27.42
N ILE A 68 6.66 -7.86 -26.74
CA ILE A 68 5.87 -9.04 -26.40
C ILE A 68 5.33 -9.72 -27.68
N ALA A 69 4.75 -8.96 -28.59
CA ALA A 69 4.19 -9.49 -29.85
C ALA A 69 5.25 -10.23 -30.69
N GLY A 70 6.51 -9.77 -30.67
CA GLY A 70 7.62 -10.42 -31.34
C GLY A 70 7.93 -11.83 -30.86
N ARG A 71 7.51 -12.21 -29.64
CA ARG A 71 7.78 -13.53 -29.03
C ARG A 71 6.54 -14.38 -28.74
N VAL A 72 5.33 -13.81 -28.79
CA VAL A 72 4.06 -14.52 -28.53
C VAL A 72 3.88 -15.78 -29.39
N GLU A 73 4.32 -15.76 -30.66
CA GLU A 73 4.23 -16.94 -31.54
C GLU A 73 5.10 -18.10 -31.03
N GLN A 74 6.31 -17.80 -30.56
CA GLN A 74 7.27 -18.78 -30.05
C GLN A 74 6.79 -19.37 -28.71
N TRP A 75 6.31 -18.52 -27.79
CA TRP A 75 5.82 -18.96 -26.48
C TRP A 75 4.55 -19.82 -26.56
N HIS A 76 3.74 -19.63 -27.59
CA HIS A 76 2.56 -20.48 -27.78
C HIS A 76 2.92 -21.93 -28.12
N GLN A 77 4.02 -22.13 -28.84
CA GLN A 77 4.44 -23.46 -29.32
C GLN A 77 5.37 -24.15 -28.31
N GLY A 78 5.99 -23.39 -27.41
CA GLY A 78 6.90 -23.87 -26.39
C GLY A 78 6.24 -24.37 -25.11
N SER A 79 7.03 -25.07 -24.30
CA SER A 79 6.67 -25.44 -22.93
C SER A 79 6.78 -24.26 -21.95
N LEU A 80 6.20 -24.42 -20.75
CA LEU A 80 6.34 -23.41 -19.68
C LEU A 80 7.80 -23.19 -19.29
N ASP A 81 8.62 -24.23 -19.32
CA ASP A 81 10.05 -24.17 -18.99
C ASP A 81 10.83 -23.39 -20.05
N GLU A 82 10.51 -23.60 -21.33
CA GLU A 82 11.11 -22.85 -22.45
C GLU A 82 10.72 -21.38 -22.41
N MET A 83 9.45 -21.07 -22.15
CA MET A 83 8.98 -19.68 -21.98
C MET A 83 9.63 -19.00 -20.77
N THR A 84 9.79 -19.72 -19.66
CA THR A 84 10.44 -19.20 -18.45
C THR A 84 11.90 -18.87 -18.70
N ALA A 85 12.64 -19.80 -19.31
CA ALA A 85 14.04 -19.58 -19.66
C ALA A 85 14.22 -18.40 -20.62
N ASP A 86 13.34 -18.29 -21.61
CA ASP A 86 13.33 -17.20 -22.58
C ASP A 86 13.08 -15.83 -21.92
N LEU A 87 12.12 -15.77 -20.98
CA LEU A 87 11.79 -14.56 -20.23
C LEU A 87 12.93 -14.13 -19.28
N ASP A 88 13.61 -15.08 -18.65
CA ASP A 88 14.80 -14.78 -17.84
C ASP A 88 15.99 -14.32 -18.69
N GLU A 89 16.17 -14.89 -19.88
CA GLU A 89 17.22 -14.48 -20.83
C GLU A 89 17.00 -13.04 -21.30
N VAL A 90 15.80 -12.69 -21.79
CA VAL A 90 15.52 -11.31 -22.23
C VAL A 90 15.57 -10.30 -21.09
N ALA A 91 15.16 -10.70 -19.89
CA ALA A 91 15.27 -9.87 -18.69
C ALA A 91 16.74 -9.68 -18.29
N ALA A 92 17.64 -10.64 -18.53
CA ALA A 92 19.05 -10.46 -18.25
C ALA A 92 19.70 -9.49 -19.26
N ASP A 93 19.33 -9.62 -20.53
CA ASP A 93 20.02 -8.95 -21.64
C ASP A 93 19.49 -7.55 -21.97
N SER A 94 18.29 -7.19 -21.55
CA SER A 94 17.67 -5.90 -21.91
C SER A 94 16.93 -5.23 -20.75
N GLU A 95 17.32 -3.97 -20.47
CA GLU A 95 16.63 -3.12 -19.48
C GLU A 95 15.21 -2.75 -19.92
N GLU A 96 14.98 -2.62 -21.23
CA GLU A 96 13.64 -2.38 -21.78
C GLU A 96 12.71 -3.56 -21.50
N TRP A 97 13.20 -4.80 -21.71
CA TRP A 97 12.47 -6.00 -21.37
C TRP A 97 12.20 -6.10 -19.87
N ARG A 98 13.20 -5.82 -19.02
CA ARG A 98 12.99 -5.77 -17.57
C ARG A 98 11.90 -4.78 -17.19
N THR A 99 11.94 -3.57 -17.74
CA THR A 99 10.93 -2.54 -17.45
C THR A 99 9.52 -3.02 -17.83
N VAL A 100 9.35 -3.62 -19.01
CA VAL A 100 8.07 -4.16 -19.47
C VAL A 100 7.57 -5.27 -18.56
N LEU A 101 8.42 -6.23 -18.22
CA LEU A 101 8.07 -7.36 -17.35
C LEU A 101 7.78 -6.90 -15.92
N ASP A 102 8.54 -5.94 -15.41
CA ASP A 102 8.35 -5.32 -14.11
C ASP A 102 6.99 -4.63 -14.02
N THR A 103 6.63 -3.84 -15.03
CA THR A 103 5.31 -3.21 -15.11
C THR A 103 4.19 -4.24 -15.17
N ILE A 104 4.32 -5.30 -15.99
CA ILE A 104 3.30 -6.35 -16.08
C ILE A 104 3.13 -7.07 -14.73
N LEU A 105 4.23 -7.46 -14.10
CA LEU A 105 4.21 -8.18 -12.82
C LEU A 105 3.62 -7.32 -11.70
N ALA A 106 3.94 -6.02 -11.66
CA ALA A 106 3.42 -5.06 -10.69
C ALA A 106 1.93 -4.79 -10.91
N GLU A 107 1.52 -4.41 -12.12
CA GLU A 107 0.14 -4.06 -12.45
C GLU A 107 -0.81 -5.24 -12.30
N LEU A 108 -0.37 -6.44 -12.65
CA LEU A 108 -1.13 -7.68 -12.42
C LEU A 108 -1.06 -8.19 -10.98
N GLU A 109 -0.21 -7.57 -10.15
CA GLU A 109 0.03 -7.97 -8.76
C GLU A 109 0.40 -9.46 -8.63
N THR A 110 1.14 -9.97 -9.62
CA THR A 110 1.36 -11.41 -9.80
C THR A 110 2.04 -12.06 -8.59
N PRO A 111 3.08 -11.45 -7.97
CA PRO A 111 3.65 -11.98 -6.74
C PRO A 111 2.64 -12.07 -5.58
N LYS A 112 1.74 -11.09 -5.42
CA LYS A 112 0.68 -11.13 -4.38
C LYS A 112 -0.35 -12.21 -4.66
N LEU A 113 -0.70 -12.41 -5.93
CA LEU A 113 -1.57 -13.51 -6.36
C LEU A 113 -0.91 -14.87 -6.09
N ALA A 114 0.39 -14.99 -6.32
CA ALA A 114 1.15 -16.20 -6.01
C ALA A 114 1.18 -16.48 -4.51
N GLN A 115 1.45 -15.47 -3.67
CA GLN A 115 1.38 -15.58 -2.21
C GLN A 115 -0.01 -16.03 -1.71
N ALA A 116 -1.08 -15.53 -2.33
CA ALA A 116 -2.45 -15.87 -1.93
C ALA A 116 -2.85 -17.32 -2.28
N VAL A 117 -2.12 -17.95 -3.20
CA VAL A 117 -2.45 -19.26 -3.78
C VAL A 117 -1.52 -20.37 -3.29
N LEU A 118 -0.24 -20.06 -3.07
CA LEU A 118 0.76 -21.01 -2.61
C LEU A 118 0.65 -21.27 -1.11
N SER A 119 1.19 -22.40 -0.65
CA SER A 119 1.38 -22.64 0.77
C SER A 119 2.41 -21.66 1.35
N GLU A 120 2.38 -21.40 2.66
CA GLU A 120 3.32 -20.50 3.32
C GLU A 120 4.79 -20.93 3.07
N ALA A 121 5.07 -22.24 3.12
CA ALA A 121 6.41 -22.78 2.87
C ALA A 121 6.85 -22.60 1.40
N ASP A 122 5.94 -22.82 0.44
CA ASP A 122 6.24 -22.67 -0.98
C ASP A 122 6.43 -21.21 -1.36
N TRP A 123 5.60 -20.31 -0.79
CA TRP A 123 5.76 -18.87 -0.96
C TRP A 123 7.07 -18.37 -0.36
N ASP A 124 7.40 -18.75 0.88
CA ASP A 124 8.65 -18.34 1.53
C ASP A 124 9.88 -18.76 0.71
N ARG A 125 9.86 -19.95 0.12
CA ARG A 125 10.90 -20.40 -0.81
C ARG A 125 10.91 -19.52 -2.06
N LEU A 126 9.78 -19.37 -2.74
CA LEU A 126 9.68 -18.63 -4.00
C LEU A 126 10.08 -17.16 -3.83
N ALA A 127 9.67 -16.53 -2.74
CA ALA A 127 10.03 -15.15 -2.40
C ALA A 127 11.53 -14.94 -2.23
N ARG A 128 12.23 -15.87 -1.57
CA ARG A 128 13.71 -15.80 -1.44
C ARG A 128 14.39 -15.94 -2.80
N LEU A 129 13.88 -16.82 -3.67
CA LEU A 129 14.41 -16.98 -5.02
C LEU A 129 14.13 -15.74 -5.87
N LEU A 130 12.91 -15.18 -5.77
CA LEU A 130 12.52 -13.95 -6.47
C LEU A 130 13.38 -12.76 -6.05
N ALA A 131 13.61 -12.57 -4.75
CA ALA A 131 14.47 -11.48 -4.25
C ALA A 131 15.89 -11.58 -4.83
N ARG A 132 16.45 -12.80 -4.89
CA ARG A 132 17.76 -13.04 -5.50
C ARG A 132 17.75 -12.77 -7.01
N ASP A 133 16.70 -13.18 -7.71
CA ASP A 133 16.60 -12.96 -9.16
C ASP A 133 16.42 -11.48 -9.50
N VAL A 134 15.64 -10.74 -8.70
CA VAL A 134 15.48 -9.28 -8.84
C VAL A 134 16.83 -8.56 -8.66
N GLU A 135 17.58 -8.93 -7.61
CA GLU A 135 18.92 -8.37 -7.38
C GLU A 135 19.89 -8.73 -8.53
N ARG A 136 19.90 -9.99 -8.97
CA ARG A 136 20.75 -10.47 -10.07
C ARG A 136 20.45 -9.76 -11.39
N LEU A 137 19.17 -9.53 -11.69
CA LEU A 137 18.73 -8.94 -12.95
C LEU A 137 18.78 -7.40 -12.92
N GLY A 138 18.91 -6.78 -11.74
CA GLY A 138 18.75 -5.33 -11.60
C GLY A 138 17.31 -4.87 -11.89
N SER A 139 16.32 -5.73 -11.64
CA SER A 139 14.90 -5.41 -11.76
C SER A 139 14.49 -4.42 -10.67
N ARG A 140 13.50 -3.57 -10.99
CA ARG A 140 12.96 -2.54 -10.08
C ARG A 140 11.59 -2.92 -9.52
N ILE A 141 11.18 -4.19 -9.64
CA ILE A 141 9.98 -4.68 -8.95
C ILE A 141 10.14 -4.47 -7.45
N GLU A 142 9.38 -3.53 -6.91
CA GLU A 142 9.32 -3.25 -5.48
C GLU A 142 8.30 -4.18 -4.80
N GLY A 143 8.73 -4.86 -3.74
CA GLY A 143 7.84 -5.52 -2.80
C GLY A 143 8.58 -6.18 -1.66
N ASP A 144 7.94 -6.19 -0.50
CA ASP A 144 8.39 -6.87 0.71
C ASP A 144 8.13 -8.39 0.54
N TRP A 145 8.88 -9.01 -0.37
CA TRP A 145 8.65 -10.39 -0.80
C TRP A 145 9.09 -11.40 0.27
N VAL A 146 10.19 -11.11 0.95
CA VAL A 146 10.81 -11.99 1.93
C VAL A 146 10.15 -11.78 3.29
N SER A 147 9.23 -12.68 3.64
CA SER A 147 8.84 -12.89 5.04
C SER A 147 10.12 -13.12 5.85
N GLY A 148 10.34 -12.27 6.86
CA GLY A 148 11.59 -12.09 7.56
C GLY A 148 12.41 -13.36 7.80
N ASP A 149 13.71 -13.18 7.64
CA ASP A 149 14.76 -14.14 7.98
C ASP A 149 14.47 -14.76 9.37
N LYS A 150 13.84 -15.94 9.40
CA LYS A 150 13.78 -16.78 10.59
C LYS A 150 15.15 -17.41 10.77
N VAL A 151 16.12 -16.61 11.21
CA VAL A 151 17.35 -17.15 11.78
C VAL A 151 16.96 -17.83 13.09
N SER A 152 16.87 -19.15 13.01
CA SER A 152 16.83 -20.08 14.13
C SER A 152 18.02 -19.78 15.06
N GLY A 153 17.77 -19.10 16.17
CA GLY A 153 18.75 -18.83 17.22
C GLY A 153 18.13 -18.98 18.62
N ASP A 154 18.44 -20.11 19.25
CA ASP A 154 18.31 -20.50 20.65
C ASP A 154 17.07 -20.10 21.49
N LYS A 155 16.33 -21.15 21.86
CA LYS A 155 15.39 -21.17 22.98
C LYS A 155 16.11 -20.81 24.28
N VAL A 156 15.77 -19.67 24.87
CA VAL A 156 15.94 -19.44 26.31
C VAL A 156 14.56 -19.19 26.91
N GLY A 157 14.19 -20.05 27.85
CA GLY A 157 12.85 -20.13 28.41
C GLY A 157 12.47 -18.97 29.33
N GLY A 158 11.16 -18.78 29.45
CA GLY A 158 10.55 -17.92 30.47
C GLY A 158 9.63 -16.85 29.89
N ASP A 159 8.52 -17.24 29.26
CA ASP A 159 7.18 -17.02 29.81
C ASP A 159 6.11 -17.48 28.82
N LYS A 160 5.09 -18.12 29.38
CA LYS A 160 4.01 -18.78 28.66
C LYS A 160 2.98 -17.72 28.29
N ILE A 161 3.06 -17.20 27.07
CA ILE A 161 1.94 -16.50 26.43
C ILE A 161 1.36 -17.46 25.40
N GLU A 162 0.16 -17.97 25.67
CA GLU A 162 -0.69 -18.61 24.67
C GLU A 162 -0.96 -17.59 23.56
N GLY A 163 -0.17 -17.69 22.49
CA GLY A 163 -0.34 -16.91 21.27
C GLY A 163 -1.47 -17.52 20.45
N ASP A 164 -2.64 -16.91 20.56
CA ASP A 164 -3.74 -17.13 19.64
C ASP A 164 -3.34 -16.58 18.26
N ASN A 165 -3.38 -17.45 17.26
CA ASN A 165 -3.12 -17.11 15.86
C ASN A 165 -4.29 -16.26 15.34
N VAL A 166 -4.15 -14.94 15.33
CA VAL A 166 -5.09 -14.07 14.63
C VAL A 166 -4.54 -13.75 13.24
N GLY A 167 -5.04 -14.50 12.27
CA GLY A 167 -4.82 -14.23 10.85
C GLY A 167 -5.43 -12.89 10.42
N ARG A 168 -4.70 -12.23 9.53
CA ARG A 168 -5.16 -11.24 8.52
C ARG A 168 -5.97 -10.05 9.02
N ASP A 169 -5.27 -8.97 9.35
CA ASP A 169 -5.65 -7.64 8.85
C ASP A 169 -4.90 -7.40 7.53
N LYS A 170 -5.56 -7.72 6.40
CA LYS A 170 -5.14 -7.25 5.08
C LYS A 170 -5.40 -5.75 5.00
N TYR A 171 -4.37 -4.94 5.17
CA TYR A 171 -4.36 -3.61 4.59
C TYR A 171 -4.03 -3.78 3.11
N SER A 172 -5.05 -3.71 2.27
CA SER A 172 -4.88 -3.41 0.86
C SER A 172 -4.33 -1.99 0.79
N PHE A 173 -3.01 -1.84 0.64
CA PHE A 173 -2.51 -0.73 -0.17
C PHE A 173 -3.00 -1.05 -1.58
N GLY A 174 -4.20 -0.55 -1.91
CA GLY A 174 -4.49 -0.25 -3.29
C GLY A 174 -3.43 0.75 -3.69
N ASP A 175 -2.53 0.35 -4.56
CA ASP A 175 -1.91 1.29 -5.47
C ASP A 175 -3.07 2.11 -6.04
N VAL A 176 -3.21 3.33 -5.55
CA VAL A 176 -3.69 4.38 -6.44
C VAL A 176 -2.63 4.36 -7.52
N GLN A 177 -2.95 3.74 -8.66
CA GLN A 177 -2.19 3.91 -9.88
C GLN A 177 -1.79 5.38 -9.90
N GLY A 178 -0.49 5.62 -9.80
CA GLY A 178 0.07 6.89 -10.19
C GLY A 178 -0.40 7.10 -11.61
N GLY A 179 -1.50 7.83 -11.77
CA GLY A 179 -1.69 8.63 -12.95
C GLY A 179 -0.42 9.44 -13.03
N VAL A 180 0.47 9.04 -13.95
CA VAL A 180 1.54 9.90 -14.40
C VAL A 180 0.82 11.09 -15.01
N HIS A 181 0.48 12.06 -14.18
CA HIS A 181 0.30 13.42 -14.63
C HIS A 181 1.68 13.84 -15.10
N VAL A 182 1.98 13.57 -16.37
CA VAL A 182 3.00 14.27 -17.11
C VAL A 182 2.56 15.72 -17.12
N TYR A 183 2.95 16.47 -16.08
CA TYR A 183 2.94 17.90 -16.16
C TYR A 183 4.02 18.29 -17.18
N PRO A 184 3.75 19.30 -18.04
CA PRO A 184 4.76 19.82 -18.93
C PRO A 184 6.01 20.21 -18.12
N PRO A 185 7.21 20.11 -18.71
CA PRO A 185 8.46 20.41 -18.01
C PRO A 185 8.33 21.74 -17.25
N MET A 186 8.62 21.69 -15.94
CA MET A 186 8.53 22.82 -15.04
C MET A 186 9.71 23.76 -15.27
N ASP A 187 9.65 24.55 -16.34
CA ASP A 187 10.55 25.69 -16.49
C ASP A 187 9.91 27.04 -16.11
N GLU A 188 8.60 27.11 -15.81
CA GLU A 188 7.92 28.41 -15.62
C GLU A 188 6.75 28.42 -14.63
N ARG A 189 6.86 27.81 -13.43
CA ARG A 189 5.89 28.07 -12.33
C ARG A 189 6.57 28.69 -11.11
N PRO A 190 5.96 29.70 -10.47
CA PRO A 190 6.50 30.26 -9.23
C PRO A 190 6.58 29.14 -8.17
N ALA A 191 7.71 29.05 -7.49
CA ALA A 191 8.02 27.99 -6.53
C ALA A 191 7.00 27.98 -5.37
N GLU A 192 6.00 27.12 -5.44
CA GLU A 192 5.12 26.82 -4.31
C GLU A 192 5.97 26.22 -3.17
N PRO A 193 5.68 26.56 -1.90
CA PRO A 193 6.41 25.99 -0.77
C PRO A 193 6.28 24.47 -0.74
N LEU A 194 7.41 23.77 -0.62
CA LEU A 194 7.51 22.30 -0.48
C LEU A 194 6.53 21.70 0.54
N SER A 195 6.21 22.46 1.59
CA SER A 195 5.24 22.09 2.62
C SER A 195 3.81 21.97 2.09
N VAL A 196 3.35 22.87 1.20
CA VAL A 196 2.02 22.80 0.57
C VAL A 196 1.87 21.47 -0.16
N HIS A 197 2.87 21.13 -0.96
CA HIS A 197 2.86 19.92 -1.77
C HIS A 197 2.87 18.65 -0.90
N TYR A 198 3.62 18.66 0.20
CA TYR A 198 3.59 17.57 1.19
C TYR A 198 2.19 17.36 1.75
N PHE A 199 1.54 18.45 2.21
CA PHE A 199 0.22 18.35 2.82
C PHE A 199 -0.87 17.94 1.82
N GLN A 200 -0.79 18.42 0.58
CA GLN A 200 -1.68 17.98 -0.49
C GLN A 200 -1.52 16.48 -0.76
N ARG A 201 -0.27 15.98 -0.88
CA ARG A 201 0.00 14.55 -1.06
C ARG A 201 -0.46 13.70 0.13
N LEU A 202 -0.19 14.15 1.36
CA LEU A 202 -0.61 13.46 2.58
C LEU A 202 -2.13 13.35 2.67
N ARG A 203 -2.85 14.42 2.32
CA ARG A 203 -4.31 14.44 2.25
C ARG A 203 -4.80 13.43 1.22
N THR A 204 -4.27 13.45 0.00
CA THR A 204 -4.64 12.50 -1.06
C THR A 204 -4.41 11.05 -0.62
N HIS A 205 -3.27 10.75 -0.01
CA HIS A 205 -2.95 9.42 0.50
C HIS A 205 -3.95 8.95 1.58
N CYS A 206 -4.38 9.86 2.45
CA CYS A 206 -5.29 9.54 3.55
C CYS A 206 -6.76 9.48 3.13
N HIS A 207 -7.17 10.24 2.10
CA HIS A 207 -8.54 10.28 1.59
C HIS A 207 -8.82 9.29 0.46
N ALA A 208 -7.79 8.64 -0.09
CA ALA A 208 -7.94 7.60 -1.10
C ALA A 208 -8.83 6.46 -0.55
N LEU A 209 -10.06 6.41 -1.05
CA LEU A 209 -10.96 5.27 -0.83
C LEU A 209 -10.69 4.24 -1.93
N PRO A 210 -10.39 2.98 -1.59
CA PRO A 210 -10.27 1.91 -2.58
C PRO A 210 -11.66 1.49 -3.08
N LEU A 211 -12.38 2.38 -3.77
CA LEU A 211 -13.71 2.13 -4.32
C LEU A 211 -13.69 1.19 -5.52
N THR A 212 -12.55 1.09 -6.19
CA THR A 212 -12.25 0.08 -7.22
C THR A 212 -12.28 -1.35 -6.67
N ALA A 213 -11.94 -1.55 -5.39
CA ALA A 213 -12.04 -2.86 -4.74
C ALA A 213 -13.49 -3.27 -4.41
N MET A 214 -14.44 -2.31 -4.47
CA MET A 214 -15.86 -2.51 -4.17
C MET A 214 -16.75 -2.50 -5.42
N GLY A 215 -16.16 -2.50 -6.63
CA GLY A 215 -16.88 -2.57 -7.90
C GLY A 215 -17.35 -1.24 -8.48
N GLY A 216 -16.80 -0.11 -8.03
CA GLY A 216 -17.07 1.21 -8.62
C GLY A 216 -16.27 1.45 -9.91
N GLU A 217 -16.89 2.11 -10.89
CA GLU A 217 -16.21 2.60 -12.10
C GLU A 217 -15.11 3.62 -11.71
N ALA A 218 -13.97 3.60 -12.41
CA ALA A 218 -12.80 4.44 -12.10
C ALA A 218 -13.12 5.96 -12.09
N THR A 219 -14.15 6.38 -12.82
CA THR A 219 -14.65 7.76 -12.87
C THR A 219 -15.46 8.17 -11.63
N ALA A 220 -16.00 7.22 -10.85
CA ALA A 220 -16.73 7.51 -9.61
C ALA A 220 -15.81 7.58 -8.38
N ALA A 221 -14.57 7.08 -8.50
CA ALA A 221 -13.58 7.11 -7.42
C ALA A 221 -13.02 8.52 -7.14
N GLU A 222 -13.08 9.43 -8.12
CA GLU A 222 -12.72 10.83 -7.93
C GLU A 222 -13.79 11.63 -7.17
N ASP A 223 -15.05 11.19 -7.19
CA ASP A 223 -16.17 11.94 -6.61
C ASP A 223 -16.50 11.59 -5.16
N VAL A 224 -16.05 10.43 -4.66
CA VAL A 224 -16.34 9.97 -3.31
C VAL A 224 -15.03 9.84 -2.53
N THR A 225 -14.76 10.83 -1.69
CA THR A 225 -13.59 10.88 -0.80
C THR A 225 -13.97 10.46 0.62
N LEU A 226 -13.00 10.02 1.43
CA LEU A 226 -13.25 9.55 2.80
C LEU A 226 -14.04 10.56 3.64
N ASP A 227 -13.79 11.86 3.46
CA ASP A 227 -14.51 12.94 4.17
C ASP A 227 -16.02 12.98 3.88
N LYS A 228 -16.48 12.47 2.73
CA LYS A 228 -17.92 12.42 2.39
C LYS A 228 -18.64 11.21 2.99
N VAL A 229 -17.91 10.16 3.35
CA VAL A 229 -18.48 8.85 3.76
C VAL A 229 -18.10 8.48 5.20
N TYR A 230 -17.14 9.18 5.80
CA TYR A 230 -16.67 8.87 7.13
C TYR A 230 -17.78 9.09 8.17
N ILE A 231 -18.03 8.03 8.94
CA ILE A 231 -18.90 8.05 10.11
C ILE A 231 -18.01 8.03 11.34
N ASP A 232 -18.30 8.90 12.31
CA ASP A 232 -17.50 9.01 13.52
C ASP A 232 -17.42 7.68 14.28
N LEU A 233 -16.20 7.30 14.64
CA LEU A 233 -15.93 6.11 15.45
C LEU A 233 -16.35 6.36 16.90
N ASP A 234 -17.32 5.60 17.38
CA ASP A 234 -17.74 5.63 18.77
C ASP A 234 -16.74 4.94 19.71
N THR A 235 -16.53 5.53 20.89
CA THR A 235 -15.73 4.92 21.96
C THR A 235 -16.63 4.26 23.01
N THR A 236 -16.01 3.53 23.96
CA THR A 236 -16.73 2.96 25.10
C THR A 236 -17.04 3.97 26.21
N THR A 237 -16.50 5.18 26.12
CA THR A 237 -16.71 6.23 27.12
C THR A 237 -18.08 6.84 26.94
N ARG A 238 -18.89 6.85 28.01
CA ARG A 238 -20.23 7.45 28.02
C ARG A 238 -20.24 8.77 28.76
N VAL A 239 -20.94 9.74 28.20
CA VAL A 239 -21.16 11.06 28.78
C VAL A 239 -22.65 11.38 28.77
N ARG A 240 -23.11 12.14 29.76
CA ARG A 240 -24.49 12.60 29.83
C ARG A 240 -24.76 13.60 28.72
N LEU A 241 -25.94 13.50 28.11
CA LEU A 241 -26.39 14.48 27.13
C LEU A 241 -26.52 15.86 27.78
N THR A 242 -26.00 16.86 27.10
CA THR A 242 -26.17 18.27 27.44
C THR A 242 -27.61 18.72 27.20
N ASP A 243 -28.03 19.81 27.83
CA ASP A 243 -29.39 20.33 27.67
C ASP A 243 -29.67 20.76 26.23
N THR A 244 -28.64 21.20 25.49
CA THR A 244 -28.71 21.53 24.07
C THR A 244 -28.96 20.28 23.21
N GLU A 245 -28.22 19.19 23.45
CA GLU A 245 -28.41 17.93 22.70
C GLU A 245 -29.77 17.30 23.00
N LYS A 246 -30.25 17.39 24.26
CA LYS A 246 -31.60 16.96 24.63
C LYS A 246 -32.68 17.76 23.89
N ALA A 247 -32.51 19.07 23.78
CA ALA A 247 -33.44 19.94 23.08
C ALA A 247 -33.48 19.64 21.57
N ASP A 248 -32.33 19.36 20.94
CA ASP A 248 -32.26 19.03 19.52
C ASP A 248 -32.88 17.65 19.22
N LEU A 249 -32.64 16.64 20.06
CA LEU A 249 -33.31 15.34 19.97
C LEU A 249 -34.84 15.46 20.07
N GLN A 250 -35.32 16.39 20.90
CA GLN A 250 -36.76 16.64 21.06
C GLN A 250 -37.37 17.41 19.88
N LYS A 251 -36.58 18.24 19.17
CA LYS A 251 -37.02 18.87 17.92
C LYS A 251 -37.08 17.88 16.76
N GLU A 252 -36.11 16.99 16.65
CA GLU A 252 -36.07 15.98 15.58
C GLU A 252 -37.15 14.90 15.74
N ASN A 253 -37.50 14.54 16.98
CA ASN A 253 -38.56 13.59 17.27
C ASN A 253 -39.45 14.06 18.44
N PRO A 254 -40.47 14.89 18.18
CA PRO A 254 -41.33 15.47 19.22
C PRO A 254 -42.17 14.43 19.99
N SER A 255 -42.29 13.21 19.47
CA SER A 255 -42.98 12.08 20.11
C SER A 255 -42.08 11.26 21.05
N ARG A 256 -40.77 11.52 21.10
CA ARG A 256 -39.81 10.75 21.92
C ARG A 256 -39.51 11.50 23.22
N SER A 257 -39.93 10.96 24.36
CA SER A 257 -39.52 11.48 25.68
C SER A 257 -38.03 11.19 25.93
N VAL A 258 -37.19 12.22 25.97
CA VAL A 258 -35.76 12.08 26.29
C VAL A 258 -35.61 12.00 27.82
N ARG A 259 -34.99 10.93 28.31
CA ARG A 259 -34.80 10.75 29.76
C ARG A 259 -33.73 11.72 30.29
N GLU A 260 -33.85 12.15 31.55
CA GLU A 260 -32.87 13.06 32.18
C GLU A 260 -31.47 12.44 32.28
N ASP A 261 -31.40 11.12 32.47
CA ASP A 261 -30.19 10.31 32.59
C ASP A 261 -29.68 9.79 31.23
N ALA A 262 -30.18 10.31 30.11
CA ALA A 262 -29.77 9.84 28.80
C ALA A 262 -28.27 10.13 28.54
N GLU A 263 -27.55 9.07 28.15
CA GLU A 263 -26.11 9.09 27.87
C GLU A 263 -25.86 8.87 26.38
N ARG A 264 -24.78 9.48 25.89
CA ARG A 264 -24.21 9.18 24.57
C ARG A 264 -22.76 8.72 24.72
N VAL A 265 -22.27 8.04 23.70
CA VAL A 265 -20.86 7.70 23.58
C VAL A 265 -20.07 8.92 23.12
N VAL A 266 -18.82 9.03 23.61
CA VAL A 266 -17.85 10.02 23.12
C VAL A 266 -17.25 9.48 21.84
N THR A 267 -17.17 10.29 20.80
CA THR A 267 -16.52 9.87 19.55
C THR A 267 -15.00 9.93 19.68
N ALA A 268 -14.28 9.13 18.88
CA ALA A 268 -12.82 9.17 18.83
C ALA A 268 -12.31 10.58 18.47
N ARG A 269 -13.09 11.32 17.66
CA ARG A 269 -12.81 12.70 17.28
C ARG A 269 -12.88 13.66 18.46
N GLU A 270 -13.94 13.58 19.26
CA GLU A 270 -14.08 14.38 20.48
C GLU A 270 -12.93 14.09 21.44
N ALA A 271 -12.58 12.81 21.63
CA ALA A 271 -11.45 12.41 22.46
C ALA A 271 -10.11 12.98 21.95
N ALA A 272 -9.89 13.00 20.64
CA ALA A 272 -8.69 13.56 20.02
C ALA A 272 -8.61 15.10 20.12
N GLN A 273 -9.75 15.79 20.22
CA GLN A 273 -9.78 17.24 20.46
C GLN A 273 -9.46 17.60 21.92
N GLN A 274 -9.83 16.73 22.86
CA GLN A 274 -9.66 16.97 24.29
C GLN A 274 -8.29 16.54 24.83
N THR A 275 -7.54 15.73 24.08
CA THR A 275 -6.29 15.14 24.55
C THR A 275 -5.14 15.40 23.58
N ARG A 276 -3.93 15.64 24.14
CA ARG A 276 -2.70 15.78 23.34
C ARG A 276 -2.11 14.44 22.91
N ARG A 277 -2.44 13.37 23.63
CA ARG A 277 -1.94 12.00 23.42
C ARG A 277 -3.12 11.07 23.54
N LEU A 278 -3.41 10.35 22.46
CA LEU A 278 -4.53 9.43 22.38
C LEU A 278 -4.02 8.09 21.88
N VAL A 279 -4.47 7.02 22.54
CA VAL A 279 -4.27 5.64 22.09
C VAL A 279 -5.64 5.03 21.87
N LEU A 280 -5.91 4.55 20.66
CA LEU A 280 -7.16 3.87 20.33
C LEU A 280 -6.97 2.37 20.37
N LEU A 281 -7.75 1.72 21.23
CA LEU A 281 -7.78 0.27 21.37
C LEU A 281 -9.13 -0.27 20.87
N GLY A 282 -9.12 -1.43 20.24
CA GLY A 282 -10.34 -2.05 19.73
C GLY A 282 -10.05 -3.21 18.80
N HIS A 283 -11.09 -3.97 18.47
CA HIS A 283 -11.03 -5.16 17.63
C HIS A 283 -10.43 -4.87 16.24
N PRO A 284 -9.80 -5.86 15.59
CA PRO A 284 -9.44 -5.81 14.17
C PRO A 284 -10.62 -5.35 13.31
N GLY A 285 -10.36 -4.56 12.27
CA GLY A 285 -11.42 -3.99 11.41
C GLY A 285 -12.30 -2.89 12.03
N GLY A 286 -12.15 -2.53 13.31
CA GLY A 286 -12.97 -1.52 13.98
C GLY A 286 -12.74 -0.06 13.57
N GLY A 287 -12.16 0.21 12.38
CA GLY A 287 -12.01 1.58 11.85
C GLY A 287 -10.92 2.47 12.47
N LYS A 288 -10.09 1.94 13.39
CA LYS A 288 -9.05 2.71 14.09
C LYS A 288 -8.09 3.45 13.15
N SER A 289 -7.54 2.75 12.16
CA SER A 289 -6.61 3.37 11.20
C SER A 289 -7.32 4.31 10.23
N THR A 290 -8.59 4.05 9.92
CA THR A 290 -9.42 4.94 9.13
C THR A 290 -9.62 6.28 9.84
N PHE A 291 -9.92 6.25 11.15
CA PHE A 291 -9.99 7.46 11.96
C PHE A 291 -8.66 8.24 11.99
N VAL A 292 -7.53 7.55 12.17
CA VAL A 292 -6.21 8.21 12.18
C VAL A 292 -5.92 8.88 10.84
N ARG A 293 -6.22 8.21 9.71
CA ARG A 293 -6.08 8.78 8.36
C ARG A 293 -6.98 9.98 8.15
N GLN A 294 -8.25 9.88 8.54
CA GLN A 294 -9.20 11.00 8.47
C GLN A 294 -8.71 12.21 9.26
N LEU A 295 -8.31 12.00 10.52
CA LEU A 295 -7.78 13.06 11.37
C LEU A 295 -6.54 13.70 10.76
N LEU A 296 -5.63 12.90 10.19
CA LEU A 296 -4.40 13.40 9.58
C LEU A 296 -4.69 14.22 8.32
N ALA A 297 -5.62 13.79 7.49
CA ALA A 297 -6.02 14.50 6.27
C ALA A 297 -6.67 15.85 6.57
N GLU A 298 -7.52 15.92 7.61
CA GLU A 298 -8.09 17.18 8.09
C GLU A 298 -6.99 18.16 8.55
N ARG A 299 -5.97 17.66 9.25
CA ARG A 299 -4.82 18.48 9.66
C ARG A 299 -3.97 18.91 8.48
N ALA A 300 -3.73 18.01 7.52
CA ALA A 300 -3.00 18.34 6.30
C ALA A 300 -3.73 19.42 5.49
N ALA A 301 -5.06 19.34 5.36
CA ALA A 301 -5.86 20.37 4.70
C ALA A 301 -5.72 21.74 5.39
N ALA A 302 -5.85 21.77 6.72
CA ALA A 302 -5.66 23.00 7.48
C ALA A 302 -4.25 23.60 7.32
N TRP A 303 -3.22 22.76 7.26
CA TRP A 303 -1.84 23.21 7.03
C TRP A 303 -1.60 23.69 5.59
N ALA A 304 -2.23 23.09 4.59
CA ALA A 304 -2.17 23.54 3.20
C ALA A 304 -2.76 24.95 3.05
N GLU A 305 -3.94 25.21 3.65
CA GLU A 305 -4.58 26.54 3.66
C GLU A 305 -3.74 27.60 4.38
N VAL A 306 -2.92 27.19 5.35
CA VAL A 306 -2.09 28.11 6.14
C VAL A 306 -0.75 28.40 5.47
N ALA A 307 -0.22 27.46 4.70
CA ALA A 307 0.94 27.74 3.88
C ALA A 307 0.61 28.83 2.81
N GLU A 308 -0.65 29.00 2.45
CA GLU A 308 -1.15 30.15 1.68
C GLU A 308 -1.36 31.43 2.52
N ASN A 309 -1.51 31.31 3.85
CA ASN A 309 -1.67 32.44 4.79
C ASN A 309 -0.91 32.23 6.13
N PRO A 310 0.35 32.71 6.24
CA PRO A 310 1.26 32.40 7.35
C PRO A 310 0.80 32.83 8.76
N GLN A 311 -0.23 33.66 8.86
CA GLN A 311 -0.73 34.17 10.15
C GLN A 311 -1.58 33.16 10.93
N ARG A 312 -1.88 31.98 10.35
CA ARG A 312 -2.76 30.96 10.94
C ARG A 312 -2.07 29.61 11.20
N GLN A 313 -0.87 29.55 11.78
CA GLN A 313 -0.20 28.26 12.03
C GLN A 313 -1.06 27.27 12.85
N PRO A 314 -1.51 26.14 12.26
CA PRO A 314 -2.39 25.20 12.94
C PRO A 314 -1.56 24.24 13.80
N GLY A 315 -1.03 24.74 14.91
CA GLY A 315 -0.44 23.90 15.96
C GLY A 315 0.73 23.01 15.51
N LEU A 316 0.60 21.69 15.67
CA LEU A 316 1.66 20.70 15.39
C LEU A 316 1.62 20.21 13.94
N PHE A 317 2.81 19.96 13.38
CA PHE A 317 2.99 19.45 12.01
C PHE A 317 2.51 17.98 11.89
N PRO A 318 1.63 17.64 10.93
CA PRO A 318 1.11 16.29 10.78
C PRO A 318 2.14 15.36 10.13
N LEU A 319 2.54 14.32 10.88
CA LEU A 319 3.40 13.25 10.39
C LEU A 319 2.71 11.90 10.60
N LEU A 320 2.66 11.08 9.55
CA LEU A 320 2.23 9.69 9.65
C LEU A 320 3.44 8.82 9.95
N THR A 321 3.35 7.97 10.97
CA THR A 321 4.37 6.94 11.23
C THR A 321 3.71 5.59 11.24
N VAL A 322 4.07 4.75 10.28
CA VAL A 322 3.61 3.36 10.24
C VAL A 322 4.61 2.52 11.02
N LEU A 323 4.19 1.97 12.16
CA LEU A 323 5.09 1.21 13.04
C LEU A 323 5.72 0.01 12.33
N ARG A 324 5.02 -0.61 11.38
CA ARG A 324 5.57 -1.70 10.56
C ARG A 324 6.88 -1.29 9.88
N ASP A 325 6.88 -0.12 9.26
CA ASP A 325 8.00 0.37 8.46
C ASP A 325 9.13 0.90 9.36
N LEU A 326 8.77 1.41 10.54
CA LEU A 326 9.71 1.87 11.55
C LEU A 326 10.38 0.70 12.32
N THR A 327 9.71 -0.45 12.42
CA THR A 327 10.14 -1.58 13.27
C THR A 327 11.57 -2.05 12.97
N PRO A 328 12.00 -2.26 11.69
CA PRO A 328 13.36 -2.67 11.39
C PRO A 328 14.42 -1.71 11.97
N ARG A 329 14.19 -0.40 11.83
CA ARG A 329 15.11 0.63 12.36
C ARG A 329 15.15 0.65 13.89
N LEU A 330 14.02 0.41 14.54
CA LEU A 330 13.96 0.31 16.00
C LEU A 330 14.69 -0.94 16.52
N GLN A 331 14.67 -2.05 15.78
CA GLN A 331 15.34 -3.29 16.17
C GLN A 331 16.87 -3.16 16.13
N GLU A 332 17.39 -2.37 15.19
CA GLU A 332 18.83 -2.06 15.09
C GLU A 332 19.30 -1.10 16.20
N LEU A 333 18.37 -0.47 16.92
CA LEU A 333 18.68 0.57 17.87
C LEU A 333 19.18 0.01 19.21
N ALA A 334 20.48 0.12 19.44
CA ALA A 334 21.07 -0.26 20.72
C ALA A 334 20.73 0.76 21.82
N LEU A 335 19.74 0.44 22.65
CA LEU A 335 19.30 1.27 23.79
C LEU A 335 19.87 0.81 25.15
N ASN A 336 20.47 -0.38 25.20
CA ASN A 336 20.95 -0.99 26.44
C ASN A 336 22.16 -0.23 27.01
N GLY A 337 22.19 -0.04 28.33
CA GLY A 337 23.30 0.61 29.03
C GLY A 337 23.38 2.14 28.89
N LEU A 338 22.39 2.75 28.22
CA LEU A 338 22.29 4.21 28.07
C LEU A 338 21.46 4.85 29.18
N THR A 339 21.71 6.14 29.43
CA THR A 339 20.81 6.96 30.25
C THR A 339 19.51 7.24 29.51
N ARG A 340 18.43 7.53 30.24
CA ARG A 340 17.11 7.84 29.65
C ARG A 340 17.17 8.97 28.62
N SER A 341 17.96 10.02 28.87
CA SER A 341 18.12 11.14 27.93
C SER A 341 18.76 10.69 26.61
N GLN A 342 19.77 9.82 26.68
CA GLN A 342 20.45 9.28 25.50
C GLN A 342 19.57 8.29 24.74
N GLN A 343 18.71 7.55 25.43
CA GLN A 343 17.71 6.69 24.81
C GLN A 343 16.67 7.53 24.05
N GLU A 344 16.15 8.59 24.67
CA GLU A 344 15.20 9.51 24.06
C GLU A 344 15.80 10.20 22.82
N GLU A 345 17.05 10.67 22.90
CA GLU A 345 17.77 11.28 21.78
C GLU A 345 17.90 10.31 20.59
N ARG A 346 18.38 9.08 20.82
CA ARG A 346 18.52 8.08 19.74
C ARG A 346 17.18 7.67 19.13
N LEU A 347 16.11 7.61 19.93
CA LEU A 347 14.77 7.34 19.43
C LEU A 347 14.26 8.47 18.53
N VAL A 348 14.51 9.72 18.92
CA VAL A 348 14.16 10.90 18.10
C VAL A 348 14.95 10.90 16.80
N GLU A 349 16.26 10.64 16.83
CA GLU A 349 17.09 10.53 15.63
C GLU A 349 16.59 9.46 14.66
N CYS A 350 16.22 8.28 15.19
CA CYS A 350 15.64 7.20 14.40
C CYS A 350 14.32 7.60 13.74
N LEU A 351 13.43 8.26 14.48
CA LEU A 351 12.15 8.74 13.97
C LEU A 351 12.35 9.82 12.90
N LEU A 352 13.26 10.77 13.12
CA LEU A 352 13.61 11.80 12.15
C LEU A 352 14.14 11.19 10.86
N ALA A 353 15.07 10.23 10.96
CA ALA A 353 15.61 9.54 9.79
C ALA A 353 14.52 8.76 9.04
N GLN A 354 13.56 8.18 9.76
CA GLN A 354 12.42 7.49 9.15
C GLN A 354 11.54 8.49 8.40
N TRP A 355 11.18 9.62 9.03
CA TRP A 355 10.37 10.65 8.39
C TRP A 355 11.06 11.26 7.17
N GLN A 356 12.37 11.47 7.20
CA GLN A 356 13.13 11.91 6.02
C GLN A 356 13.03 10.90 4.88
N THR A 357 13.10 9.61 5.19
CA THR A 357 12.97 8.54 4.18
C THR A 357 11.55 8.49 3.61
N ASP A 358 10.55 8.61 4.48
CA ASP A 358 9.14 8.67 4.05
C ASP A 358 8.87 9.91 3.21
N LEU A 359 9.42 11.07 3.58
CA LEU A 359 9.33 12.31 2.81
C LEU A 359 10.02 12.21 1.45
N GLN A 360 11.17 11.54 1.35
CA GLN A 360 11.82 11.28 0.07
C GLN A 360 10.95 10.42 -0.86
N ARG A 361 10.29 9.39 -0.31
CA ARG A 361 9.30 8.59 -1.07
C ARG A 361 8.14 9.47 -1.56
N PHE A 362 7.75 10.47 -0.78
CA PHE A 362 6.70 11.42 -1.16
C PHE A 362 7.14 12.56 -2.08
N HIS A 363 8.43 12.84 -2.32
CA HIS A 363 8.87 14.04 -3.06
C HIS A 363 10.02 13.83 -4.07
N GLY A 364 10.66 12.67 -4.11
CA GLY A 364 11.93 12.49 -4.81
C GLY A 364 13.13 13.03 -4.01
N ALA A 365 14.32 12.50 -4.29
CA ALA A 365 15.51 12.62 -3.42
C ALA A 365 16.00 14.06 -3.15
N ASP A 366 15.75 15.01 -4.05
CA ASP A 366 16.32 16.37 -4.00
C ASP A 366 15.61 17.35 -3.04
N GLN A 367 14.49 16.96 -2.43
CA GLN A 367 13.59 17.92 -1.76
C GLN A 367 13.34 17.66 -0.26
N ALA A 368 13.81 16.53 0.28
CA ALA A 368 13.57 16.13 1.67
C ALA A 368 14.46 16.84 2.71
N ALA A 369 15.52 17.54 2.29
CA ALA A 369 16.45 18.21 3.21
C ALA A 369 15.95 19.58 3.72
N THR A 370 14.88 20.12 3.14
CA THR A 370 14.40 21.49 3.37
C THR A 370 13.09 21.57 4.17
N LEU A 371 12.44 20.42 4.40
CA LEU A 371 11.29 20.25 5.31
C LEU A 371 11.78 19.88 6.70
#